data_AF-A0A8C4W8X7-F1
#
_entry.id   AF-A0A8C4W8X7-F1
#
_cell.length_a   1.000
_cell.length_b   1.000
_cell.length_c   1.000
_cell.angle_alpha   90.00
_cell.angle_beta   90.00
_cell.angle_gamma   90.00
#
_symmetry.space_group_name_H-M   'P 1'
#
loop_
_entity.id
_entity.type
_entity.pdbx_description
1 polymer ?
#
loop_
_entity_poly.entity_id
_entity_poly.type
_entity_poly.pdbx_seq_one_letter_code
_entity_poly.pdbx_strand_id
1 'polypeptide(L)'
;SEALAHELLCQQEGPSCEYYLVLAQTHLLKKDFSKAEECLREAIQIDYLNPNVWAQKGHLCYLSGNLSEAKECYERTISFVTDASEIHFVYLRLGSIYLKEKELKEIAEAEDALSEANALNNNNAEVWAYLALVCMQGGRQLEAEQSYKYAIKLELKNEELLQEIHEVQRMVGFGNPSF
;
A
#
# COMPACT_ATOMS: atom_id res chain seq x y z
N SER A 1 17.33 -23.08 -44.59
CA SER A 1 17.78 -23.05 -43.19
C SER A 1 16.56 -23.29 -42.30
N GLU A 2 16.41 -24.53 -41.84
CA GLU A 2 15.42 -25.02 -40.88
C GLU A 2 15.45 -24.34 -39.50
N ALA A 3 16.14 -23.20 -39.36
CA ALA A 3 16.32 -22.46 -38.13
C ALA A 3 15.19 -21.47 -37.82
N LEU A 4 14.24 -21.24 -38.74
CA LEU A 4 13.06 -20.39 -38.49
C LEU A 4 11.74 -21.17 -38.31
N ALA A 5 11.78 -22.49 -38.44
CA ALA A 5 10.59 -23.35 -38.34
C ALA A 5 10.54 -24.16 -37.02
N HIS A 6 11.56 -24.05 -36.16
CA HIS A 6 11.60 -24.72 -34.86
C HIS A 6 11.14 -23.84 -33.68
N GLU A 7 10.87 -22.56 -33.91
CA GLU A 7 10.37 -21.63 -32.87
C GLU A 7 8.84 -21.68 -32.68
N LEU A 8 8.13 -22.52 -33.45
CA LEU A 8 6.66 -22.67 -33.37
C LEU A 8 6.20 -23.99 -32.72
N LEU A 9 7.08 -24.67 -31.97
CA LEU A 9 6.72 -25.90 -31.25
C LEU A 9 7.23 -25.88 -29.81
N CYS A 10 6.55 -25.10 -28.98
CA CYS A 10 6.22 -25.55 -27.62
C CYS A 10 4.73 -25.23 -27.38
N GLN A 11 3.86 -26.20 -27.64
CA GLN A 11 2.48 -26.16 -27.18
C GLN A 11 2.47 -26.28 -25.65
N GLN A 12 2.40 -25.14 -24.96
CA GLN A 12 1.79 -24.94 -23.63
C GLN A 12 2.12 -23.50 -23.17
N GLU A 13 1.37 -22.50 -23.62
CA GLU A 13 1.34 -21.24 -22.88
C GLU A 13 0.15 -21.30 -21.92
N GLY A 14 0.42 -21.84 -20.72
CA GLY A 14 -0.48 -21.68 -19.59
C GLY A 14 -0.69 -20.19 -19.28
N PRO A 15 -1.65 -19.85 -18.40
CA PRO A 15 -1.94 -18.44 -18.12
C PRO A 15 -0.69 -17.72 -17.58
N SER A 16 -0.48 -16.47 -18.00
CA SER A 16 0.70 -15.68 -17.62
C SER A 16 0.64 -15.19 -16.17
N CYS A 17 1.77 -14.74 -15.62
CA CYS A 17 1.81 -14.10 -14.29
C CYS A 17 0.84 -12.90 -14.22
N GLU A 18 0.85 -12.05 -15.26
CA GLU A 18 -0.04 -10.89 -15.35
C GLU A 18 -1.54 -11.28 -15.34
N TYR A 19 -1.88 -12.38 -16.02
CA TYR A 19 -3.26 -12.90 -15.99
C TYR A 19 -3.70 -13.24 -14.55
N TYR A 20 -2.86 -13.94 -13.80
CA TYR A 20 -3.16 -14.27 -12.41
C TYR A 20 -3.17 -13.04 -11.49
N LEU A 21 -2.35 -12.01 -11.77
CA LEU A 21 -2.40 -10.74 -11.02
C LEU A 21 -3.74 -10.03 -11.20
N VAL A 22 -4.24 -9.93 -12.43
CA VAL A 22 -5.55 -9.32 -12.71
C VAL A 22 -6.69 -10.11 -12.05
N LEU A 23 -6.62 -11.44 -12.06
CA LEU A 23 -7.59 -12.27 -11.33
C LEU A 23 -7.53 -12.05 -9.83
N ALA A 24 -6.33 -12.02 -9.25
CA ALA A 24 -6.13 -11.75 -7.82
C ALA A 24 -6.73 -10.40 -7.44
N GLN A 25 -6.43 -9.34 -8.18
CA GLN A 25 -7.01 -8.00 -7.99
C GLN A 25 -8.54 -8.03 -8.06
N THR A 26 -9.10 -8.72 -9.05
CA THR A 26 -10.55 -8.87 -9.21
C THR A 26 -11.18 -9.57 -8.00
N HIS A 27 -10.54 -10.62 -7.48
CA HIS A 27 -11.01 -11.32 -6.30
C HIS A 27 -10.86 -10.48 -5.02
N LEU A 28 -9.78 -9.69 -4.88
CA LEU A 28 -9.60 -8.75 -3.78
C LEU A 28 -10.71 -7.70 -3.75
N LEU A 29 -11.07 -7.12 -4.90
CA LEU A 29 -12.18 -6.16 -5.00
C LEU A 29 -13.53 -6.79 -4.61
N LYS A 30 -13.71 -8.07 -4.89
CA LYS A 30 -14.89 -8.85 -4.47
C LYS A 30 -14.82 -9.36 -3.03
N LYS A 31 -13.71 -9.13 -2.33
CA LYS A 31 -13.38 -9.67 -1.01
C LYS A 31 -13.32 -11.21 -0.95
N ASP A 32 -13.09 -11.86 -2.10
CA ASP A 32 -12.87 -13.31 -2.22
C ASP A 32 -11.40 -13.65 -1.90
N PHE A 33 -10.97 -13.45 -0.66
CA PHE A 33 -9.56 -13.56 -0.26
C PHE A 33 -8.92 -14.92 -0.54
N SER A 34 -9.67 -16.01 -0.36
CA SER A 34 -9.18 -17.37 -0.67
C SER A 34 -8.85 -17.55 -2.15
N LYS A 35 -9.67 -17.03 -3.07
CA LYS A 35 -9.39 -17.13 -4.51
C LYS A 35 -8.26 -16.19 -4.94
N ALA A 36 -8.16 -15.02 -4.32
CA ALA A 36 -7.04 -14.13 -4.54
C ALA A 36 -5.71 -14.79 -4.15
N GLU A 37 -5.68 -15.49 -3.01
CA GLU A 37 -4.51 -16.24 -2.54
C GLU A 37 -4.11 -17.35 -3.52
N GLU A 38 -5.08 -18.11 -4.03
CA GLU A 38 -4.83 -19.15 -5.05
C GLU A 38 -4.20 -18.53 -6.31
N CYS A 39 -4.77 -17.45 -6.83
CA CYS A 39 -4.23 -16.76 -8.00
C CYS A 39 -2.80 -16.23 -7.75
N LEU A 40 -2.56 -15.64 -6.57
CA LEU A 40 -1.23 -15.14 -6.21
C LEU A 40 -0.21 -16.26 -6.07
N ARG A 41 -0.61 -17.44 -5.56
CA ARG A 41 0.27 -18.61 -5.50
C ARG A 41 0.70 -19.05 -6.90
N GLU A 42 -0.20 -19.06 -7.87
CA GLU A 42 0.14 -19.36 -9.27
C GLU A 42 1.06 -18.28 -9.87
N ALA A 43 0.76 -16.99 -9.63
CA ALA A 43 1.60 -15.88 -10.10
C ALA A 43 3.04 -15.95 -9.54
N ILE A 44 3.20 -16.29 -8.26
CA ILE A 44 4.50 -16.46 -7.60
C ILE A 44 5.31 -17.60 -8.23
N GLN A 45 4.65 -18.71 -8.60
CA GLN A 45 5.34 -19.83 -9.25
C GLN A 45 5.85 -19.48 -10.65
N ILE A 46 5.13 -18.61 -11.37
CA ILE A 46 5.50 -18.19 -12.72
C ILE A 46 6.60 -17.13 -12.68
N ASP A 47 6.45 -16.10 -11.85
CA ASP A 47 7.44 -15.03 -11.73
C ASP A 47 7.56 -14.51 -10.29
N TYR A 48 8.45 -15.15 -9.54
CA TYR A 48 8.77 -14.82 -8.16
C TYR A 48 9.48 -13.47 -7.97
N LEU A 49 10.08 -12.92 -9.03
CA LEU A 49 10.82 -11.65 -8.98
C LEU A 49 9.95 -10.46 -9.36
N ASN A 50 8.72 -10.69 -9.83
CA ASN A 50 7.80 -9.62 -10.18
C ASN A 50 7.35 -8.83 -8.93
N PRO A 51 7.65 -7.53 -8.83
CA PRO A 51 7.30 -6.72 -7.66
C PRO A 51 5.80 -6.54 -7.47
N ASN A 52 5.00 -6.59 -8.55
CA ASN A 52 3.54 -6.47 -8.47
C ASN A 52 2.92 -7.69 -7.77
N VAL A 53 3.53 -8.87 -7.90
CA VAL A 53 3.08 -10.09 -7.20
C VAL A 53 3.19 -9.91 -5.68
N TRP A 54 4.34 -9.41 -5.22
CA TRP A 54 4.56 -9.12 -3.81
C TRP A 54 3.69 -7.98 -3.30
N ALA A 55 3.41 -6.96 -4.14
CA ALA A 55 2.54 -5.86 -3.78
C ALA A 55 1.09 -6.34 -3.55
N GLN A 56 0.60 -7.19 -4.45
CA GLN A 56 -0.75 -7.76 -4.35
C GLN A 56 -0.86 -8.77 -3.20
N LYS A 57 0.18 -9.59 -2.95
CA LYS A 57 0.23 -10.45 -1.76
C LYS A 57 0.22 -9.63 -0.47
N GLY A 58 1.03 -8.59 -0.39
CA GLY A 58 1.03 -7.67 0.75
C GLY A 58 -0.36 -7.04 0.97
N HIS A 59 -1.05 -6.67 -0.11
CA HIS A 59 -2.40 -6.14 -0.03
C HIS A 59 -3.43 -7.15 0.45
N LEU A 60 -3.37 -8.40 -0.01
CA LEU A 60 -4.19 -9.49 0.52
C LEU A 60 -3.98 -9.67 2.04
N CYS A 61 -2.73 -9.74 2.49
CA CYS A 61 -2.39 -9.88 3.91
C CYS A 61 -2.88 -8.69 4.74
N TYR A 62 -2.73 -7.46 4.20
CA TYR A 62 -3.22 -6.23 4.83
C TYR A 62 -4.74 -6.27 5.04
N LEU A 63 -5.50 -6.60 3.98
CA LEU A 63 -6.96 -6.72 4.06
C LEU A 63 -7.43 -7.86 4.97
N SER A 64 -6.60 -8.89 5.13
CA SER A 64 -6.85 -10.02 6.03
C SER A 64 -6.43 -9.75 7.48
N GLY A 65 -5.84 -8.58 7.76
CA GLY A 65 -5.37 -8.17 9.09
C GLY A 65 -4.01 -8.74 9.49
N ASN A 66 -3.33 -9.50 8.61
CA ASN A 66 -1.98 -9.99 8.88
C ASN A 66 -0.94 -8.92 8.53
N LEU A 67 -0.81 -7.91 9.40
CA LEU A 67 0.04 -6.74 9.15
C LEU A 67 1.53 -7.09 9.08
N SER A 68 1.99 -8.08 9.83
CA SER A 68 3.39 -8.52 9.82
C SER A 68 3.77 -9.09 8.45
N GLU A 69 2.97 -9.99 7.89
CA GLU A 69 3.25 -10.54 6.55
C GLU A 69 3.03 -9.49 5.45
N ALA A 70 2.05 -8.60 5.63
CA ALA A 70 1.83 -7.48 4.71
C ALA A 70 3.07 -6.60 4.60
N LYS A 71 3.65 -6.23 5.74
CA LYS A 71 4.89 -5.45 5.85
C LYS A 71 6.04 -6.12 5.12
N GLU A 72 6.31 -7.40 5.41
CA GLU A 72 7.37 -8.16 4.73
C GLU A 72 7.18 -8.19 3.21
N CYS A 73 5.95 -8.40 2.73
CA CYS A 73 5.66 -8.42 1.30
C CYS A 73 5.86 -7.05 0.65
N TYR A 74 5.47 -5.97 1.32
CA TYR A 74 5.66 -4.60 0.82
C TYR A 74 7.13 -4.16 0.84
N GLU A 75 7.86 -4.44 1.91
CA GLU A 75 9.32 -4.22 2.00
C GLU A 75 10.07 -5.01 0.91
N ARG A 76 9.55 -6.18 0.59
CA ARG A 76 10.07 -6.97 -0.51
C ARG A 76 9.76 -6.35 -1.88
N THR A 77 8.55 -5.80 -2.10
CA THR A 77 8.24 -5.07 -3.34
C THR A 77 9.21 -3.93 -3.59
N ILE A 78 9.52 -3.11 -2.58
CA ILE A 78 10.45 -1.98 -2.72
C ILE A 78 11.90 -2.43 -2.96
N SER A 79 12.27 -3.65 -2.55
CA SER A 79 13.63 -4.19 -2.74
C SER A 79 13.97 -4.54 -4.19
N PHE A 80 12.97 -4.73 -5.07
CA PHE A 80 13.17 -5.19 -6.45
C PHE A 80 13.56 -4.09 -7.46
N VAL A 81 14.10 -2.95 -7.00
CA VAL A 81 14.64 -1.85 -7.82
C VAL A 81 13.69 -1.43 -8.98
N THR A 82 12.71 -0.60 -8.61
CA THR A 82 11.84 0.26 -9.45
C THR A 82 11.31 -0.32 -10.77
N ASP A 83 10.09 -0.85 -10.75
CA ASP A 83 9.14 -0.91 -11.90
C ASP A 83 7.70 -1.33 -11.47
N ALA A 84 7.39 -1.28 -10.17
CA ALA A 84 6.05 -1.65 -9.71
C ALA A 84 5.01 -0.57 -10.10
N SER A 85 3.94 -0.99 -10.76
CA SER A 85 2.88 -0.10 -11.27
C SER A 85 2.21 0.76 -10.19
N GLU A 86 2.16 0.27 -8.96
CA GLU A 86 1.42 0.87 -7.84
C GLU A 86 2.32 1.12 -6.61
N ILE A 87 3.57 1.53 -6.84
CA ILE A 87 4.56 1.69 -5.76
C ILE A 87 4.16 2.74 -4.71
N HIS A 88 3.43 3.80 -5.10
CA HIS A 88 2.91 4.81 -4.17
C HIS A 88 1.92 4.21 -3.16
N PHE A 89 1.11 3.24 -3.58
CA PHE A 89 0.17 2.52 -2.71
C PHE A 89 0.90 1.62 -1.71
N VAL A 90 2.00 0.98 -2.15
CA VAL A 90 2.86 0.15 -1.28
C VAL A 90 3.42 0.99 -0.14
N TYR A 91 3.96 2.16 -0.45
CA TYR A 91 4.46 3.11 0.54
C TYR A 91 3.38 3.60 1.50
N LEU A 92 2.19 3.96 0.98
CA LEU A 92 1.04 4.32 1.82
C LEU A 92 0.70 3.19 2.83
N ARG A 93 0.66 1.94 2.36
CA ARG A 93 0.30 0.81 3.23
C ARG A 93 1.38 0.52 4.26
N LEU A 94 2.66 0.57 3.88
CA LEU A 94 3.78 0.49 4.83
C LEU A 94 3.68 1.57 5.91
N GLY A 95 3.51 2.83 5.52
CA GLY A 95 3.36 3.95 6.45
C GLY A 95 2.20 3.75 7.44
N SER A 96 1.06 3.24 6.95
CA SER A 96 -0.09 2.92 7.81
C SER A 96 0.20 1.77 8.79
N ILE A 97 1.00 0.77 8.39
CA ILE A 97 1.38 -0.36 9.26
C ILE A 97 2.32 0.13 10.36
N TYR A 98 3.36 0.88 10.00
CA TYR A 98 4.31 1.43 10.97
C TYR A 98 3.61 2.30 12.03
N LEU A 99 2.65 3.14 11.63
CA LEU A 99 1.84 3.92 12.57
C LEU A 99 1.01 3.07 13.55
N LYS A 100 0.51 1.91 13.10
CA LYS A 100 -0.26 1.00 13.96
C LYS A 100 0.59 0.28 15.00
N GLU A 101 1.88 0.07 14.73
CA GLU A 101 2.82 -0.54 15.69
C GLU A 101 3.13 0.41 16.87
N LYS A 102 2.88 1.73 16.73
CA LYS A 102 2.94 2.77 17.79
C LYS A 102 4.25 2.86 18.57
N GLU A 103 5.33 2.28 18.05
CA GLU A 103 6.67 2.42 18.60
C GLU A 103 7.36 3.68 18.02
N LEU A 104 8.25 4.31 18.80
CA LEU A 104 8.84 5.61 18.44
C LEU A 104 9.72 5.54 17.19
N LYS A 105 10.41 4.43 16.98
CA LYS A 105 11.26 4.23 15.82
C LYS A 105 10.36 4.25 14.58
N GLU A 106 9.32 3.43 14.60
CA GLU A 106 8.34 3.17 13.55
C GLU A 106 7.60 4.43 13.10
N ILE A 107 7.51 5.48 13.92
CA ILE A 107 6.97 6.78 13.47
C ILE A 107 7.86 7.42 12.40
N ALA A 108 9.19 7.27 12.49
CA ALA A 108 10.12 7.78 11.48
C ALA A 108 10.00 6.98 10.18
N GLU A 109 9.97 5.63 10.24
CA GLU A 109 9.73 4.82 9.04
C GLU A 109 8.34 5.09 8.42
N ALA A 110 7.33 5.38 9.25
CA ALA A 110 6.03 5.80 8.76
C ALA A 110 6.10 7.13 7.99
N GLU A 111 6.79 8.12 8.55
CA GLU A 111 6.97 9.43 7.91
C GLU A 111 7.70 9.31 6.56
N ASP A 112 8.80 8.55 6.52
CA ASP A 112 9.58 8.33 5.31
C ASP A 112 8.71 7.68 4.23
N ALA A 113 8.02 6.58 4.57
CA ALA A 113 7.14 5.89 3.63
C ALA A 113 5.99 6.80 3.13
N LEU A 114 5.32 7.53 4.02
CA LEU A 114 4.23 8.43 3.63
C LEU A 114 4.71 9.61 2.80
N SER A 115 5.94 10.09 3.03
CA SER A 115 6.56 11.14 2.24
C SER A 115 6.86 10.67 0.81
N GLU A 116 7.38 9.45 0.65
CA GLU A 116 7.57 8.81 -0.66
C GLU A 116 6.23 8.61 -1.38
N ALA A 117 5.20 8.12 -0.68
CA ALA A 117 3.85 7.97 -1.23
C ALA A 117 3.30 9.32 -1.74
N ASN A 118 3.49 10.39 -0.98
CA ASN A 118 3.06 11.74 -1.33
C ASN A 118 3.85 12.32 -2.51
N ALA A 119 5.16 12.07 -2.58
CA ALA A 119 6.02 12.51 -3.68
C ALA A 119 5.60 11.88 -5.01
N LEU A 120 5.18 10.61 -4.98
CA LEU A 120 4.69 9.88 -6.15
C LEU A 120 3.24 10.23 -6.51
N ASN A 121 2.38 10.44 -5.53
CA ASN A 121 0.98 10.81 -5.72
C ASN A 121 0.47 11.73 -4.60
N ASN A 122 0.56 13.03 -4.85
CA ASN A 122 0.14 14.06 -3.89
C ASN A 122 -1.38 14.32 -3.86
N ASN A 123 -2.17 13.59 -4.64
CA ASN A 123 -3.63 13.70 -4.69
C ASN A 123 -4.33 12.58 -3.91
N ASN A 124 -3.59 11.75 -3.17
CA ASN A 124 -4.18 10.70 -2.36
C ASN A 124 -4.58 11.24 -0.96
N ALA A 125 -5.88 11.27 -0.68
CA ALA A 125 -6.41 11.77 0.59
C ALA A 125 -5.96 10.94 1.81
N GLU A 126 -5.79 9.62 1.68
CA GLU A 126 -5.32 8.77 2.79
C GLU A 126 -3.88 9.09 3.18
N VAL A 127 -3.01 9.39 2.20
CA VAL A 127 -1.62 9.77 2.47
C VAL A 127 -1.58 11.04 3.34
N TRP A 128 -2.34 12.08 2.96
CA TRP A 128 -2.45 13.30 3.75
C TRP A 128 -3.05 13.08 5.14
N ALA A 129 -4.00 12.15 5.26
CA ALA A 129 -4.62 11.79 6.53
C ALA A 129 -3.60 11.13 7.48
N TYR A 130 -2.80 10.18 6.99
CA TYR A 130 -1.74 9.58 7.79
C TYR A 130 -0.60 10.54 8.11
N LEU A 131 -0.21 11.44 7.19
CA LEU A 131 0.76 12.50 7.49
C LEU A 131 0.26 13.43 8.60
N ALA A 132 -1.05 13.71 8.67
CA ALA A 132 -1.62 14.46 9.79
C ALA A 132 -1.43 13.73 11.13
N LEU A 133 -1.64 12.41 11.17
CA LEU A 133 -1.40 11.59 12.37
C LEU A 133 0.07 11.59 12.80
N VAL A 134 1.00 11.41 11.85
CA VAL A 134 2.45 11.51 12.10
C VAL A 134 2.81 12.88 12.70
N CYS A 135 2.28 13.96 12.12
CA CYS A 135 2.54 15.31 12.61
C CYS A 135 1.97 15.54 14.01
N MET A 136 0.78 15.01 14.32
CA MET A 136 0.19 15.09 15.65
C MET A 136 1.02 14.35 16.70
N GLN A 137 1.47 13.14 16.40
CA GLN A 137 2.34 12.37 17.29
C GLN A 137 3.70 13.06 17.51
N GLY A 138 4.22 13.74 16.49
CA GLY A 138 5.45 14.53 16.55
C GLY A 138 5.31 15.94 17.14
N GLY A 139 4.11 16.37 17.57
CA GLY A 139 3.90 17.72 18.11
C GLY A 139 3.98 18.85 17.07
N ARG A 140 3.97 18.53 15.77
CA ARG A 140 4.08 19.47 14.64
C ARG A 140 2.72 20.03 14.27
N GLN A 141 2.30 21.06 15.00
CA GLN A 141 0.92 21.58 14.91
C GLN A 141 0.57 22.13 13.51
N LEU A 142 1.42 22.98 12.94
CA LEU A 142 1.13 23.61 11.65
C LEU A 142 1.03 22.59 10.53
N GLU A 143 1.95 21.63 10.50
CA GLU A 143 1.99 20.55 9.51
C GLU A 143 0.80 19.59 9.68
N ALA A 144 0.39 19.31 10.92
CA ALA A 144 -0.81 18.50 11.20
C ALA A 144 -2.08 19.16 10.64
N GLU A 145 -2.28 20.45 10.90
CA GLU A 145 -3.44 21.21 10.41
C GLU A 145 -3.47 21.30 8.89
N GLN A 146 -2.31 21.55 8.28
CA GLN A 146 -2.19 21.60 6.81
C GLN A 146 -2.50 20.25 6.18
N SER A 147 -1.90 19.17 6.70
CA SER A 147 -2.08 17.82 6.17
C SER A 147 -3.54 17.37 6.30
N TYR A 148 -4.17 17.61 7.46
CA TYR A 148 -5.59 17.32 7.65
C TYR A 148 -6.47 18.13 6.68
N LYS A 149 -6.19 19.42 6.47
CA LYS A 149 -6.91 20.25 5.51
C LYS A 149 -6.83 19.70 4.08
N TYR A 150 -5.67 19.19 3.66
CA TYR A 150 -5.52 18.55 2.36
C TYR A 150 -6.29 17.23 2.28
N ALA A 151 -6.27 16.40 3.33
CA ALA A 151 -7.05 15.15 3.38
C ALA A 151 -8.56 15.42 3.18
N ILE A 152 -9.10 16.45 3.83
CA ILE A 152 -10.51 16.84 3.66
C ILE A 152 -10.77 17.45 2.28
N LYS A 153 -9.87 18.32 1.79
CA LYS A 153 -9.98 18.92 0.45
C LYS A 153 -10.03 17.86 -0.66
N LEU A 154 -9.29 16.77 -0.48
CA LEU A 154 -9.22 15.63 -1.41
C LEU A 154 -10.30 14.58 -1.15
N GLU A 155 -11.29 14.89 -0.31
CA GLU A 155 -12.45 14.03 -0.04
C GLU A 155 -12.07 12.68 0.57
N LEU A 156 -11.34 12.68 1.69
CA LEU A 156 -11.07 11.45 2.46
C LEU A 156 -12.37 10.68 2.75
N LYS A 157 -12.47 9.46 2.20
CA LYS A 157 -13.65 8.58 2.34
C LYS A 157 -13.53 7.58 3.49
N ASN A 158 -12.32 7.33 3.97
CA ASN A 158 -12.08 6.35 5.04
C ASN A 158 -12.57 6.91 6.38
N GLU A 159 -13.78 6.52 6.79
CA GLU A 159 -14.42 6.99 8.02
C GLU A 159 -13.68 6.54 9.29
N GLU A 160 -13.09 5.34 9.28
CA GLU A 160 -12.32 4.81 10.42
C GLU A 160 -11.07 5.67 10.66
N LEU A 161 -10.33 5.98 9.59
CA LEU A 161 -9.16 6.84 9.66
C LEU A 161 -9.53 8.27 10.07
N LEU A 162 -10.67 8.78 9.60
CA LEU A 162 -11.16 10.09 10.01
C LEU A 162 -11.52 10.13 11.50
N GLN A 163 -12.16 9.07 12.02
CA GLN A 163 -12.45 8.92 13.45
C GLN A 163 -11.16 8.87 14.29
N GLU A 164 -10.16 8.11 13.84
CA GLU A 164 -8.85 8.05 14.50
C GLU A 164 -8.20 9.44 14.57
N ILE A 165 -8.22 10.20 13.49
CA ILE A 165 -7.72 11.58 13.47
C ILE A 165 -8.45 12.44 14.51
N HIS A 166 -9.78 12.38 14.59
CA HIS A 166 -10.55 13.18 15.56
C HIS A 166 -10.28 12.76 17.01
N GLU A 167 -10.02 11.48 17.26
CA GLU A 167 -9.58 11.00 18.57
C GLU A 167 -8.21 11.58 18.94
N VAL A 168 -7.24 11.50 18.04
CA VAL A 168 -5.89 12.04 18.27
C VAL A 168 -5.93 13.55 18.45
N GLN A 169 -6.67 14.29 17.63
CA GLN A 169 -6.86 15.75 17.78
C GLN A 169 -7.40 16.12 19.17
N ARG A 170 -8.37 15.35 19.70
CA ARG A 170 -8.89 15.57 21.06
C ARG A 170 -7.87 15.27 22.15
N MET A 171 -7.02 14.26 21.95
CA MET A 171 -5.97 13.91 22.90
C MET A 171 -4.85 14.96 22.94
N VAL A 172 -4.40 15.45 21.77
CA VAL A 172 -3.28 16.39 21.67
C VAL A 172 -3.70 17.85 21.77
N GLY A 173 -4.97 18.17 21.52
CA GLY A 173 -5.53 19.52 21.63
C GLY A 173 -5.23 20.44 20.44
N PHE A 174 -4.72 19.91 19.32
CA PHE A 174 -4.42 20.67 18.10
C PHE A 174 -4.67 19.83 16.84
N GLY A 175 -4.48 20.42 15.66
CA GLY A 175 -4.53 19.70 14.38
C GLY A 175 -5.91 19.70 13.72
N ASN A 176 -6.94 20.20 14.41
CA ASN A 176 -8.20 20.60 13.80
C ASN A 176 -8.20 22.13 13.62
N PRO A 177 -8.27 22.64 12.37
CA PRO A 177 -8.18 24.07 12.08
C PRO A 177 -9.39 24.90 12.56
N SER A 178 -10.36 24.27 13.22
CA SER A 178 -11.56 24.93 13.76
C SER A 178 -11.42 25.32 15.24
N PHE A 179 -10.25 25.11 15.85
CA PHE A 179 -9.92 25.53 17.22
C PHE A 179 -8.93 26.68 17.23
#